data_AF-A0A2W5XPY6-F1
#
_entry.id   AF-A0A2W5XPY6-F1
#
_cell.length_a   1.000
_cell.length_b   1.000
_cell.length_c   1.000
_cell.angle_alpha   90.00
_cell.angle_beta   90.00
_cell.angle_gamma   90.00
#
_symmetry.space_group_name_H-M   'P 1'
#
loop_
_entity.id
_entity.type
_entity.pdbx_description
1 polymer ?
#
loop_
_entity_poly.entity_id
_entity_poly.type
_entity_poly.pdbx_seq_one_letter_code
_entity_poly.pdbx_strand_id
1 'polypeptide(L)'
;MVKQLSPRAARAARAMSALALVLAVLGLGACNRHQDNEGVRNLLGAATPGLVASGSLIAYVDMDTIVRAHPLNAQLRALEGQIIVLRQESVSVPTGMTTAQSSAYNAMQRDLEAAQVKFEQDLAARRSYYERQEAQAMSQVQGAVLGAPTSDTGGVLGGLQQQYGDQAKQLQKQAFETLQTYRNSLYKQDADHLKHVQQLVAENARAKIRQRSSELSTAETRLQIDLARRDQSQRLNLQTKLQNLTLSDKERADYNAQLQNMSAREDAQINALKARDTAALNAFEKAQQAEAAAKFDAERKATQTATQARLAARQREVQAAMGPQMQALGGKFQQQLQDVNKKLATDPKFQARAQNIHSQMQSKFLADAKAADADYRETRKALIARYSAIARMQFQDNQAIAAQIEKLAADRRDLYTKIVDQIRLQISAVAKRDGIATVFASIRGGGVAINLTDQVTKALNPASPNGPQPQATTSRAL
;
A
#
# COMPACT_ATOMS: atom_id res chain seq x y z
N MET A 1 -43.72 30.96 -39.77
CA MET A 1 -43.85 30.08 -38.59
C MET A 1 -42.52 29.36 -38.38
N VAL A 2 -41.70 29.90 -37.49
CA VAL A 2 -40.34 29.44 -37.18
C VAL A 2 -40.43 28.57 -35.92
N LYS A 3 -39.96 27.32 -35.98
CA LYS A 3 -40.00 26.38 -34.86
C LYS A 3 -38.61 26.33 -34.20
N GLN A 4 -38.61 26.62 -32.91
CA GLN A 4 -37.48 26.86 -32.02
C GLN A 4 -36.59 25.63 -31.83
N LEU A 5 -35.27 25.83 -31.94
CA LEU A 5 -34.22 24.95 -31.42
C LEU A 5 -33.86 25.43 -30.01
N SER A 6 -33.96 24.54 -29.01
CA SER A 6 -33.53 24.80 -27.63
C SER A 6 -32.02 24.56 -27.46
N PRO A 7 -31.26 25.48 -26.84
CA PRO A 7 -29.82 25.34 -26.62
C PRO A 7 -29.53 24.78 -25.22
N ARG A 8 -28.87 23.62 -25.15
CA ARG A 8 -28.17 23.14 -23.93
C ARG A 8 -26.81 22.57 -24.31
N ALA A 9 -25.91 23.46 -24.70
CA ALA A 9 -24.47 23.23 -24.69
C ALA A 9 -23.85 24.31 -23.79
N ALA A 10 -23.88 24.06 -22.48
CA ALA A 10 -23.26 24.92 -21.49
C ALA A 10 -21.95 24.27 -21.02
N ARG A 11 -20.85 24.95 -21.38
CA ARG A 11 -19.65 25.14 -20.54
C ARG A 11 -18.80 23.89 -20.24
N ALA A 12 -17.95 23.54 -21.20
CA ALA A 12 -16.69 22.86 -20.93
C ALA A 12 -15.59 23.55 -21.75
N ALA A 13 -14.95 24.58 -21.19
CA ALA A 13 -13.61 25.05 -21.54
C ALA A 13 -13.30 26.33 -20.75
N ARG A 14 -12.02 26.45 -20.34
CA ARG A 14 -11.37 27.58 -19.66
C ARG A 14 -11.36 27.49 -18.13
N ALA A 15 -10.27 26.94 -17.60
CA ALA A 15 -9.36 27.69 -16.74
C ALA A 15 -8.18 26.78 -16.37
N MET A 16 -7.01 27.00 -16.96
CA MET A 16 -5.72 26.88 -16.28
C MET A 16 -4.66 27.50 -17.21
N SER A 17 -4.52 28.82 -17.09
CA SER A 17 -3.35 29.55 -17.55
C SER A 17 -2.70 30.20 -16.33
N ALA A 18 -1.39 29.98 -16.25
CA ALA A 18 -0.37 30.81 -15.63
C ALA A 18 -0.48 31.15 -14.13
N LEU A 19 0.47 30.61 -13.37
CA LEU A 19 1.26 31.48 -12.48
C LEU A 19 2.70 30.97 -12.43
N ALA A 20 3.54 31.66 -13.19
CA ALA A 20 4.98 31.69 -12.98
C ALA A 20 5.32 32.83 -12.01
N LEU A 21 6.52 32.73 -11.45
CA LEU A 21 7.46 33.81 -11.13
C LEU A 21 7.72 34.13 -9.63
N VAL A 22 9.04 34.23 -9.37
CA VAL A 22 9.79 35.00 -8.36
C VAL A 22 9.98 34.40 -6.96
N LEU A 23 11.20 33.92 -6.68
CA LEU A 23 12.12 34.64 -5.79
C LEU A 23 13.56 34.13 -5.93
N ALA A 24 14.40 35.08 -6.35
CA ALA A 24 15.84 35.00 -6.45
C ALA A 24 16.50 35.64 -5.21
N VAL A 25 17.81 35.39 -5.09
CA VAL A 25 18.82 36.17 -4.36
C VAL A 25 18.93 35.97 -2.86
N LEU A 26 20.07 35.39 -2.46
CA LEU A 26 21.12 35.90 -1.55
C LEU A 26 22.11 34.74 -1.36
N GLY A 27 23.43 34.84 -1.56
CA GLY A 27 24.32 35.97 -1.36
C GLY A 27 25.48 35.47 -0.49
N LEU A 28 26.70 35.62 -0.99
CA LEU A 28 27.98 35.12 -0.48
C LEU A 28 28.36 35.61 0.94
N GLY A 29 29.20 34.80 1.62
CA GLY A 29 30.09 35.19 2.73
C GLY A 29 30.91 33.97 3.18
N ALA A 30 32.10 33.75 2.61
CA ALA A 30 33.41 34.22 3.08
C ALA A 30 33.92 33.54 4.36
N CYS A 31 34.95 32.70 4.16
CA CYS A 31 36.11 32.37 5.01
C CYS A 31 36.00 32.42 6.55
N ASN A 32 36.35 31.31 7.21
CA ASN A 32 37.57 31.35 8.03
C ASN A 32 38.23 29.98 8.18
N ARG A 33 39.51 29.94 7.78
CA ARG A 33 40.48 28.86 7.96
C ARG A 33 41.32 29.30 9.17
N HIS A 34 41.27 28.56 10.28
CA HIS A 34 42.08 28.80 11.48
C HIS A 34 42.73 27.44 11.80
N GLN A 35 43.94 27.18 11.30
CA GLN A 35 45.23 27.40 11.96
C GLN A 35 45.31 26.72 13.32
N ASP A 36 46.10 25.66 13.34
CA ASP A 36 46.49 24.82 14.45
C ASP A 36 47.11 25.66 15.58
N ASN A 37 46.60 25.48 16.80
CA ASN A 37 47.25 25.94 18.03
C ASN A 37 47.81 24.73 18.77
N GLU A 38 48.77 24.05 18.15
CA GLU A 38 49.76 23.24 18.88
C GLU A 38 50.90 24.18 19.31
N GLY A 39 50.71 24.90 20.42
CA GLY A 39 51.69 25.94 20.74
C GLY A 39 51.61 26.64 22.09
N VAL A 40 50.83 26.17 23.08
CA VAL A 40 50.96 26.67 24.47
C VAL A 40 50.60 25.55 25.45
N ARG A 41 51.52 24.60 25.66
CA ARG A 41 51.35 23.55 26.67
C ARG A 41 52.45 23.51 27.75
N ASN A 42 53.36 24.47 27.78
CA ASN A 42 54.51 24.44 28.70
C ASN A 42 54.84 25.81 29.32
N LEU A 43 53.89 26.51 29.94
CA LEU A 43 54.23 27.73 30.69
C LEU A 43 53.28 28.14 31.84
N LEU A 44 52.57 27.19 32.44
CA LEU A 44 51.96 27.28 33.77
C LEU A 44 52.05 25.83 34.31
N GLY A 45 53.05 25.45 35.08
CA GLY A 45 53.25 25.92 36.44
C GLY A 45 52.98 24.73 37.34
N ALA A 46 54.02 24.28 38.04
CA ALA A 46 54.04 23.10 38.88
C ALA A 46 52.84 23.01 39.83
N ALA A 47 52.36 21.78 40.02
CA ALA A 47 51.46 21.40 41.09
C ALA A 47 52.04 21.85 42.45
N THR A 48 51.53 22.97 42.96
CA THR A 48 51.65 23.37 44.36
C THR A 48 50.33 22.98 45.03
N PRO A 49 50.32 22.01 45.96
CA PRO A 49 49.13 21.73 46.75
C PRO A 49 48.94 22.89 47.74
N GLY A 50 47.98 23.79 47.48
CA GLY A 50 47.62 24.80 48.49
C GLY A 50 47.00 26.12 48.02
N LEU A 51 46.94 26.44 46.73
CA LEU A 51 46.40 27.71 46.25
C LEU A 51 45.45 27.52 45.07
N VAL A 52 44.18 27.19 45.37
CA VAL A 52 43.09 27.30 44.39
C VAL A 52 42.36 28.61 44.68
N ALA A 53 42.74 29.65 43.95
CA ALA A 53 41.91 30.84 43.84
C ALA A 53 40.54 30.40 43.29
N SER A 54 39.47 30.83 43.96
CA SER A 54 38.07 30.43 43.81
C SER A 54 37.41 30.88 42.49
N GLY A 55 38.05 30.60 41.36
CA GLY A 55 37.42 30.65 40.04
C GLY A 55 36.87 29.27 39.73
N SER A 56 35.56 29.08 39.88
CA SER A 56 34.88 27.83 39.52
C SER A 56 35.17 27.46 38.07
N LEU A 57 35.96 26.40 37.88
CA LEU A 57 36.30 25.87 36.56
C LEU A 57 35.00 25.44 35.87
N ILE A 58 34.78 25.99 34.68
CA ILE A 58 33.66 25.65 33.81
C ILE A 58 34.17 24.67 32.77
N ALA A 59 33.42 23.60 32.53
CA ALA A 59 33.72 22.64 31.49
C ALA A 59 32.58 22.45 30.50
N TYR A 60 32.92 21.89 29.34
CA TYR A 60 31.94 21.44 28.37
C TYR A 60 32.20 19.98 27.96
N VAL A 61 31.13 19.33 27.52
CA VAL A 61 31.14 17.97 27.01
C VAL A 61 30.35 17.90 25.72
N ASP A 62 30.94 17.34 24.67
CA ASP A 62 30.24 17.01 23.44
C ASP A 62 29.49 15.69 23.59
N MET A 63 28.18 15.78 23.86
CA MET A 63 27.34 14.61 24.09
C MET A 63 27.28 13.68 22.86
N ASP A 64 27.33 14.21 21.65
CA ASP A 64 27.24 13.39 20.44
C ASP A 64 28.49 12.56 20.22
N THR A 65 29.65 13.12 20.58
CA THR A 65 30.93 12.40 20.53
C THR A 65 30.97 11.30 21.60
N ILE A 66 30.52 11.58 22.82
CA ILE A 66 30.48 10.57 23.90
C ILE A 66 29.48 9.47 23.60
N VAL A 67 28.27 9.81 23.16
CA VAL A 67 27.25 8.81 22.78
C VAL A 67 27.79 7.89 21.67
N ARG A 68 28.55 8.44 20.70
CA ARG A 68 29.19 7.64 19.64
C ARG A 68 30.28 6.70 20.15
N ALA A 69 31.03 7.09 21.18
CA ALA A 69 32.07 6.28 21.79
C ALA A 69 31.56 5.30 22.88
N HIS A 70 30.27 5.39 23.24
CA HIS A 70 29.66 4.54 24.25
C HIS A 70 29.65 3.06 23.81
N PRO A 71 29.94 2.09 24.70
CA PRO A 71 30.00 0.67 24.34
C PRO A 71 28.66 0.12 23.81
N LEU A 72 27.54 0.68 24.27
CA LEU A 72 26.19 0.33 23.79
C LEU A 72 25.78 1.02 22.47
N ASN A 73 26.61 1.89 21.89
CA ASN A 73 26.30 2.58 20.63
C ASN A 73 26.10 1.59 19.48
N ALA A 74 26.85 0.48 19.47
CA ALA A 74 26.71 -0.57 18.46
C ALA A 74 25.30 -1.19 18.48
N GLN A 75 24.72 -1.40 19.67
CA GLN A 75 23.35 -1.91 19.82
C GLN A 75 22.31 -0.87 19.38
N LEU A 76 22.53 0.41 19.70
CA LEU A 76 21.68 1.51 19.23
C LEU A 76 21.63 1.59 17.69
N ARG A 77 22.81 1.49 17.04
CA ARG A 77 22.91 1.43 15.58
C ARG A 77 22.29 0.17 14.99
N ALA A 78 22.41 -0.98 15.67
CA ALA A 78 21.79 -2.22 15.23
C ALA A 78 20.26 -2.12 15.24
N LEU A 79 19.66 -1.55 16.30
CA LEU A 79 18.22 -1.29 16.36
C LEU A 79 17.77 -0.32 15.27
N GLU A 80 18.53 0.74 15.02
CA GLU A 80 18.24 1.69 13.94
C GLU A 80 18.37 1.04 12.55
N GLY A 81 19.36 0.19 12.35
CA GLY A 81 19.51 -0.62 11.14
C GLY A 81 18.31 -1.54 10.92
N GLN A 82 17.83 -2.22 11.97
CA GLN A 82 16.63 -3.05 11.89
C GLN A 82 15.37 -2.23 11.61
N ILE A 83 15.22 -1.05 12.22
CA ILE A 83 14.14 -0.12 11.91
C ILE A 83 14.21 0.32 10.45
N ILE A 84 15.39 0.62 9.91
CA ILE A 84 15.57 1.03 8.51
C ILE A 84 15.24 -0.13 7.57
N VAL A 85 15.70 -1.35 7.85
CA VAL A 85 15.41 -2.54 7.04
C VAL A 85 13.91 -2.83 7.06
N LEU A 86 13.30 -2.92 8.25
CA LEU A 86 11.85 -3.13 8.38
C LEU A 86 11.05 -1.98 7.79
N ARG A 87 11.53 -0.73 7.88
CA ARG A 87 10.94 0.40 7.17
C ARG A 87 11.15 0.32 5.67
N GLN A 88 12.23 -0.24 5.14
CA GLN A 88 12.37 -0.45 3.70
C GLN A 88 11.47 -1.60 3.23
N GLU A 89 11.26 -2.61 4.06
CA GLU A 89 10.29 -3.68 3.83
C GLU A 89 8.85 -3.16 3.93
N SER A 90 8.55 -2.26 4.88
CA SER A 90 7.22 -1.65 5.07
C SER A 90 6.95 -0.43 4.20
N VAL A 91 8.01 0.26 3.76
CA VAL A 91 8.08 1.36 2.78
C VAL A 91 8.65 0.82 1.46
N SER A 92 8.39 -0.45 1.18
CA SER A 92 7.69 -0.69 -0.07
C SER A 92 6.40 0.12 0.04
N VAL A 93 6.48 1.37 -0.45
CA VAL A 93 5.36 2.26 -0.71
C VAL A 93 4.16 1.40 -1.13
N PRO A 94 2.89 1.80 -0.95
CA PRO A 94 1.83 1.12 -1.69
C PRO A 94 1.94 1.39 -3.22
N THR A 95 3.15 1.41 -3.80
CA THR A 95 3.46 1.32 -5.22
C THR A 95 2.89 0.03 -5.78
N GLY A 96 1.64 0.10 -6.25
CA GLY A 96 1.03 -0.98 -7.00
C GLY A 96 0.95 -2.31 -6.24
N MET A 97 0.48 -3.34 -6.93
CA MET A 97 0.49 -4.70 -6.40
C MET A 97 1.92 -5.12 -6.01
N THR A 98 2.09 -5.72 -4.83
CA THR A 98 3.34 -6.42 -4.47
C THR A 98 3.64 -7.52 -5.50
N THR A 99 4.89 -7.99 -5.63
CA THR A 99 5.22 -9.10 -6.55
C THR A 99 4.39 -10.36 -6.27
N ALA A 100 4.10 -10.63 -4.99
CA ALA A 100 3.21 -11.71 -4.59
C ALA A 100 1.75 -11.45 -4.97
N GLN A 101 1.26 -10.20 -4.89
CA GLN A 101 -0.07 -9.84 -5.39
C GLN A 101 -0.14 -9.92 -6.91
N SER A 102 0.89 -9.49 -7.62
CA SER A 102 1.01 -9.60 -9.07
C SER A 102 1.01 -11.08 -9.50
N SER A 103 1.78 -11.94 -8.82
CA SER A 103 1.77 -13.38 -9.12
C SER A 103 0.43 -14.04 -8.80
N ALA A 104 -0.19 -13.67 -7.67
CA ALA A 104 -1.52 -14.13 -7.29
C ALA A 104 -2.59 -13.67 -8.27
N TYR A 105 -2.50 -12.43 -8.78
CA TYR A 105 -3.39 -11.90 -9.80
C TYR A 105 -3.20 -12.57 -11.17
N ASN A 106 -1.95 -12.82 -11.56
CA ASN A 106 -1.64 -13.57 -12.78
C ASN A 106 -2.11 -15.02 -12.66
N ALA A 107 -1.99 -15.64 -11.48
CA ALA A 107 -2.55 -16.96 -11.21
C ALA A 107 -4.08 -16.93 -11.26
N MET A 108 -4.73 -15.92 -10.67
CA MET A 108 -6.18 -15.70 -10.78
C MET A 108 -6.62 -15.56 -12.24
N GLN A 109 -5.91 -14.78 -13.05
CA GLN A 109 -6.22 -14.63 -14.48
C GLN A 109 -6.11 -15.96 -15.21
N ARG A 110 -5.03 -16.73 -15.00
CA ARG A 110 -4.88 -18.07 -15.58
C ARG A 110 -5.98 -19.03 -15.15
N ASP A 111 -6.35 -19.03 -13.87
CA ASP A 111 -7.42 -19.88 -13.34
C ASP A 111 -8.79 -19.48 -13.93
N LEU A 112 -9.03 -18.17 -14.11
CA LEU A 112 -10.25 -17.66 -14.75
C LEU A 112 -10.31 -18.01 -16.24
N GLU A 113 -9.18 -17.92 -16.95
CA GLU A 113 -9.06 -18.35 -18.34
C GLU A 113 -9.28 -19.86 -18.48
N ALA A 114 -8.67 -20.67 -17.61
CA ALA A 114 -8.86 -22.11 -17.61
C ALA A 114 -10.33 -22.50 -17.31
N ALA A 115 -10.97 -21.84 -16.33
CA ALA A 115 -12.38 -22.04 -16.03
C ALA A 115 -13.29 -21.65 -17.21
N GLN A 116 -12.93 -20.59 -17.93
CA GLN A 116 -13.62 -20.13 -19.13
C GLN A 116 -13.49 -21.14 -20.28
N VAL A 117 -12.29 -21.65 -20.55
CA VAL A 117 -12.05 -22.71 -21.55
C VAL A 117 -12.86 -23.97 -21.21
N LYS A 118 -12.86 -24.39 -19.94
CA LYS A 118 -13.62 -25.56 -19.50
C LYS A 118 -15.13 -25.36 -19.70
N PHE A 119 -15.66 -24.18 -19.39
CA PHE A 119 -17.06 -23.83 -19.61
C PHE A 119 -17.44 -23.89 -21.10
N GLU A 120 -16.58 -23.37 -21.98
CA GLU A 120 -16.79 -23.44 -23.43
C GLU A 120 -16.78 -24.86 -23.97
N GLN A 121 -15.84 -25.68 -23.50
CA GLN A 121 -15.77 -27.10 -23.83
C GLN A 121 -17.03 -27.84 -23.38
N ASP A 122 -17.53 -27.56 -22.17
CA ASP A 122 -18.76 -28.17 -21.66
C ASP A 122 -19.99 -27.76 -22.49
N LEU A 123 -20.13 -26.47 -22.84
CA LEU A 123 -21.21 -26.00 -23.71
C LEU A 123 -21.15 -26.63 -25.11
N ALA A 124 -19.96 -26.70 -25.71
CA ALA A 124 -19.77 -27.34 -27.00
C ALA A 124 -20.11 -28.84 -26.96
N ALA A 125 -19.68 -29.53 -25.90
CA ALA A 125 -19.99 -30.94 -25.69
C ALA A 125 -21.50 -31.17 -25.53
N ARG A 126 -22.18 -30.39 -24.69
CA ARG A 126 -23.64 -30.46 -24.50
C ARG A 126 -24.39 -30.19 -25.79
N ARG A 127 -23.96 -29.19 -26.56
CA ARG A 127 -24.56 -28.90 -27.86
C ARG A 127 -24.42 -30.09 -28.82
N SER A 128 -23.22 -30.65 -28.95
CA SER A 128 -22.99 -31.84 -29.79
C SER A 128 -23.80 -33.07 -29.34
N TYR A 129 -24.11 -33.16 -28.04
CA TYR A 129 -24.93 -34.21 -27.47
C TYR A 129 -26.41 -34.06 -27.89
N TYR A 130 -26.98 -32.85 -27.71
CA TYR A 130 -28.37 -32.59 -28.09
C TYR A 130 -28.58 -32.61 -29.61
N GLU A 131 -27.62 -32.14 -30.40
CA GLU A 131 -27.68 -32.25 -31.88
C GLU A 131 -27.71 -33.73 -32.33
N ARG A 132 -26.94 -34.61 -31.69
CA ARG A 132 -26.97 -36.05 -31.96
C ARG A 132 -28.32 -36.68 -31.56
N GLN A 133 -28.86 -36.31 -30.41
CA GLN A 133 -30.18 -36.79 -30.00
C GLN A 133 -31.30 -36.31 -30.94
N GLU A 134 -31.24 -35.06 -31.37
CA GLU A 134 -32.19 -34.51 -32.32
C GLU A 134 -32.14 -35.26 -33.66
N ALA A 135 -30.93 -35.48 -34.21
CA ALA A 135 -30.76 -36.22 -35.45
C ALA A 135 -31.28 -37.66 -35.37
N GLN A 136 -31.05 -38.35 -34.23
CA GLN A 136 -31.57 -39.69 -33.97
C GLN A 136 -33.10 -39.71 -33.84
N ALA A 137 -33.69 -38.74 -33.15
CA ALA A 137 -35.13 -38.64 -33.01
C ALA A 137 -35.81 -38.31 -34.36
N MET A 138 -35.19 -37.44 -35.15
CA MET A 138 -35.66 -37.08 -36.49
C MET A 138 -35.61 -38.26 -37.46
N SER A 139 -34.53 -39.06 -37.45
CA SER A 139 -34.43 -40.25 -38.31
C SER A 139 -35.47 -41.32 -37.96
N GLN A 140 -35.81 -41.47 -36.66
CA GLN A 140 -36.90 -42.35 -36.22
C GLN A 140 -38.27 -41.88 -36.71
N VAL A 141 -38.57 -40.58 -36.61
CA VAL A 141 -39.83 -40.01 -37.10
C VAL A 141 -39.92 -40.17 -38.63
N GLN A 142 -38.82 -39.96 -39.34
CA GLN A 142 -38.76 -40.13 -40.78
C GLN A 142 -38.98 -41.58 -41.21
N GLY A 143 -38.34 -42.55 -40.54
CA GLY A 143 -38.55 -43.97 -40.78
C GLY A 143 -39.99 -44.42 -40.51
N ALA A 144 -40.63 -43.87 -39.47
CA ALA A 144 -42.02 -44.16 -39.13
C ALA A 144 -43.03 -43.63 -40.16
N VAL A 145 -42.72 -42.51 -40.83
CA VAL A 145 -43.60 -41.90 -41.85
C VAL A 145 -43.40 -42.54 -43.22
N LEU A 146 -42.19 -43.02 -43.54
CA LEU A 146 -41.87 -43.63 -44.84
C LEU A 146 -42.17 -45.13 -44.96
N GLY A 147 -42.38 -45.85 -43.84
CA GLY A 147 -42.90 -47.22 -43.85
C GLY A 147 -41.95 -48.34 -44.33
N ALA A 148 -40.67 -48.07 -44.65
CA ALA A 148 -39.65 -49.09 -44.97
C ALA A 148 -38.22 -48.51 -44.94
N PRO A 149 -37.16 -49.33 -44.74
CA PRO A 149 -35.77 -48.89 -44.77
C PRO A 149 -35.30 -48.73 -46.22
N THR A 150 -35.33 -47.51 -46.76
CA THR A 150 -34.81 -47.22 -48.10
C THR A 150 -33.39 -46.69 -48.02
N SER A 151 -32.42 -47.49 -48.44
CA SER A 151 -30.98 -47.22 -48.39
C SER A 151 -30.44 -46.32 -49.52
N ASP A 152 -31.26 -45.83 -50.45
CA ASP A 152 -30.75 -45.27 -51.71
C ASP A 152 -31.25 -43.86 -52.11
N THR A 153 -32.21 -43.28 -51.38
CA THR A 153 -32.63 -41.86 -51.53
C THR A 153 -32.04 -40.93 -50.46
N GLY A 154 -31.21 -41.48 -49.56
CA GLY A 154 -30.58 -40.76 -48.45
C GLY A 154 -29.46 -39.79 -48.85
N GLY A 155 -28.93 -39.87 -50.08
CA GLY A 155 -27.77 -39.07 -50.49
C GLY A 155 -28.05 -37.58 -50.68
N VAL A 156 -29.12 -37.23 -51.40
CA VAL A 156 -29.45 -35.81 -51.70
C VAL A 156 -30.10 -35.14 -50.51
N LEU A 157 -31.05 -35.81 -49.85
CA LEU A 157 -31.71 -35.29 -48.65
C LEU A 157 -30.74 -35.20 -47.46
N GLY A 158 -29.88 -36.21 -47.30
CA GLY A 158 -28.80 -36.20 -46.31
C GLY A 158 -27.78 -35.10 -46.57
N GLY A 159 -27.38 -34.89 -47.83
CA GLY A 159 -26.50 -33.77 -48.22
C GLY A 159 -27.11 -32.40 -47.96
N LEU A 160 -28.40 -32.20 -48.25
CA LEU A 160 -29.10 -30.94 -48.01
C LEU A 160 -29.30 -30.66 -46.50
N GLN A 161 -29.65 -31.68 -45.73
CA GLN A 161 -29.78 -31.59 -44.28
C GLN A 161 -28.42 -31.35 -43.61
N GLN A 162 -27.35 -31.96 -44.13
CA GLN A 162 -25.99 -31.73 -43.69
C GLN A 162 -25.55 -30.30 -44.01
N GLN A 163 -25.82 -29.79 -45.22
CA GLN A 163 -25.49 -28.42 -45.61
C GLN A 163 -26.25 -27.36 -44.79
N TYR A 164 -27.54 -27.57 -44.52
CA TYR A 164 -28.31 -26.72 -43.60
C TYR A 164 -27.73 -26.78 -42.18
N GLY A 165 -27.44 -27.99 -41.69
CA GLY A 165 -26.80 -28.22 -40.39
C GLY A 165 -25.47 -27.49 -40.26
N ASP A 166 -24.64 -27.52 -41.31
CA ASP A 166 -23.34 -26.86 -41.35
C ASP A 166 -23.47 -25.33 -41.40
N GLN A 167 -24.43 -24.78 -42.16
CA GLN A 167 -24.71 -23.34 -42.18
C GLN A 167 -25.28 -22.84 -40.84
N ALA A 168 -26.21 -23.57 -40.25
CA ALA A 168 -26.73 -23.26 -38.92
C ALA A 168 -25.63 -23.34 -37.84
N LYS A 169 -24.73 -24.34 -37.94
CA LYS A 169 -23.56 -24.47 -37.07
C LYS A 169 -22.62 -23.28 -37.22
N GLN A 170 -22.33 -22.86 -38.45
CA GLN A 170 -21.46 -21.73 -38.73
C GLN A 170 -22.04 -20.42 -38.19
N LEU A 171 -23.34 -20.18 -38.40
CA LEU A 171 -24.04 -19.00 -37.88
C LEU A 171 -23.98 -18.94 -36.35
N GLN A 172 -24.30 -20.07 -35.71
CA GLN A 172 -24.21 -20.18 -34.25
C GLN A 172 -22.78 -20.01 -33.75
N LYS A 173 -21.78 -20.62 -34.41
CA LYS A 173 -20.35 -20.46 -34.07
C LYS A 173 -19.93 -18.99 -34.14
N GLN A 174 -20.29 -18.29 -35.21
CA GLN A 174 -19.98 -16.87 -35.38
C GLN A 174 -20.64 -16.00 -34.31
N ALA A 175 -21.90 -16.30 -33.95
CA ALA A 175 -22.60 -15.62 -32.87
C ALA A 175 -21.93 -15.84 -31.50
N PHE A 176 -21.50 -17.08 -31.20
CA PHE A 176 -20.72 -17.39 -30.00
C PHE A 176 -19.37 -16.66 -29.98
N GLU A 177 -18.61 -16.69 -31.08
CA GLU A 177 -17.33 -15.99 -31.20
C GLU A 177 -17.48 -14.47 -31.02
N THR A 178 -18.55 -13.89 -31.57
CA THR A 178 -18.85 -12.47 -31.41
C THR A 178 -19.18 -12.12 -29.96
N LEU A 179 -20.04 -12.91 -29.31
CA LEU A 179 -20.39 -12.70 -27.90
C LEU A 179 -19.19 -12.90 -26.98
N GLN A 180 -18.32 -13.86 -27.31
CA GLN A 180 -17.10 -14.14 -26.58
C GLN A 180 -16.06 -13.01 -26.72
N THR A 181 -15.84 -12.52 -27.93
CA THR A 181 -14.96 -11.37 -28.19
C THR A 181 -15.44 -10.14 -27.44
N TYR A 182 -16.76 -9.89 -27.47
CA TYR A 182 -17.39 -8.82 -26.70
C TYR A 182 -17.17 -9.00 -25.19
N ARG A 183 -17.40 -10.21 -24.66
CA ARG A 183 -17.20 -10.53 -23.25
C ARG A 183 -15.76 -10.28 -22.79
N ASN A 184 -14.78 -10.73 -23.57
CA ASN A 184 -13.36 -10.54 -23.27
C ASN A 184 -12.97 -9.07 -23.33
N SER A 185 -13.44 -8.33 -24.34
CA SER A 185 -13.21 -6.88 -24.46
C SER A 185 -13.80 -6.11 -23.27
N LEU A 186 -15.04 -6.44 -22.88
CA LEU A 186 -15.74 -5.82 -21.76
C LEU A 186 -15.01 -6.09 -20.43
N TYR A 187 -14.63 -7.34 -20.15
CA TYR A 187 -13.88 -7.65 -18.93
C TYR A 187 -12.51 -6.98 -18.88
N LYS A 188 -11.83 -6.83 -20.02
CA LYS A 188 -10.57 -6.09 -20.10
C LYS A 188 -10.77 -4.62 -19.76
N GLN A 189 -11.78 -3.97 -20.36
CA GLN A 189 -12.14 -2.58 -20.04
C GLN A 189 -12.48 -2.38 -18.57
N ASP A 190 -13.26 -3.30 -17.99
CA ASP A 190 -13.63 -3.27 -16.57
C ASP A 190 -12.39 -3.44 -15.67
N ALA A 191 -11.46 -4.34 -16.02
CA ALA A 191 -10.22 -4.52 -15.27
C ALA A 191 -9.33 -3.27 -15.33
N ASP A 192 -9.17 -2.67 -16.52
CA ASP A 192 -8.39 -1.44 -16.70
C ASP A 192 -9.02 -0.26 -15.93
N HIS A 193 -10.35 -0.14 -15.97
CA HIS A 193 -11.09 0.84 -15.21
C HIS A 193 -10.90 0.67 -13.69
N LEU A 194 -11.09 -0.54 -13.17
CA LEU A 194 -10.91 -0.81 -11.73
C LEU A 194 -9.48 -0.58 -11.28
N LYS A 195 -8.47 -0.91 -12.10
CA LYS A 195 -7.07 -0.59 -11.82
C LYS A 195 -6.85 0.92 -11.69
N HIS A 196 -7.44 1.71 -12.59
CA HIS A 196 -7.35 3.17 -12.54
C HIS A 196 -8.06 3.75 -11.30
N VAL A 197 -9.26 3.27 -10.98
CA VAL A 197 -9.99 3.66 -9.76
C VAL A 197 -9.18 3.33 -8.50
N GLN A 198 -8.57 2.14 -8.44
CA GLN A 198 -7.71 1.74 -7.32
C GLN A 198 -6.54 2.72 -7.12
N GLN A 199 -5.87 3.12 -8.21
CA GLN A 199 -4.78 4.09 -8.17
C GLN A 199 -5.27 5.46 -7.66
N LEU A 200 -6.34 6.01 -8.23
CA LEU A 200 -6.89 7.30 -7.83
C LEU A 200 -7.29 7.35 -6.36
N VAL A 201 -7.97 6.30 -5.89
CA VAL A 201 -8.42 6.21 -4.50
C VAL A 201 -7.23 6.11 -3.54
N ALA A 202 -6.20 5.33 -3.90
CA ALA A 202 -4.97 5.22 -3.10
C ALA A 202 -4.17 6.54 -3.07
N GLU A 203 -4.06 7.24 -4.20
CA GLU A 203 -3.39 8.54 -4.29
C GLU A 203 -4.10 9.61 -3.44
N ASN A 204 -5.43 9.65 -3.49
CA ASN A 204 -6.23 10.57 -2.66
C ASN A 204 -6.01 10.30 -1.17
N ALA A 205 -6.07 9.03 -0.74
CA ALA A 205 -5.82 8.66 0.64
C ALA A 205 -4.41 9.12 1.10
N ARG A 206 -3.37 8.92 0.27
CA ARG A 206 -2.01 9.41 0.56
C ARG A 206 -1.90 10.91 0.63
N ALA A 207 -2.58 11.64 -0.27
CA ALA A 207 -2.58 13.10 -0.25
C ALA A 207 -3.14 13.62 1.08
N LYS A 208 -4.28 13.07 1.53
CA LYS A 208 -4.88 13.41 2.83
C LYS A 208 -3.99 13.04 4.01
N ILE A 209 -3.35 11.87 4.01
CA ILE A 209 -2.43 11.46 5.09
C ILE A 209 -1.22 12.41 5.16
N ARG A 210 -0.61 12.76 4.02
CA ARG A 210 0.49 13.73 3.97
C ARG A 210 0.07 15.11 4.46
N GLN A 211 -1.10 15.58 4.04
CA GLN A 211 -1.66 16.84 4.54
C GLN A 211 -1.81 16.80 6.06
N ARG A 212 -2.42 15.75 6.61
CA ARG A 212 -2.60 15.61 8.06
C ARG A 212 -1.28 15.54 8.82
N SER A 213 -0.29 14.82 8.29
CA SER A 213 1.06 14.77 8.85
C SER A 213 1.71 16.17 8.90
N SER A 214 1.57 16.95 7.82
CA SER A 214 2.08 18.33 7.77
C SER A 214 1.37 19.26 8.76
N GLU A 215 0.06 19.12 8.94
CA GLU A 215 -0.72 19.89 9.93
C GLU A 215 -0.22 19.62 11.35
N LEU A 216 -0.03 18.34 11.72
CA LEU A 216 0.47 17.94 13.04
C LEU A 216 1.90 18.43 13.26
N SER A 217 2.79 18.29 12.27
CA SER A 217 4.17 18.80 12.35
C SER A 217 4.24 20.33 12.51
N THR A 218 3.34 21.06 11.84
CA THR A 218 3.22 22.52 12.00
C THR A 218 2.74 22.88 13.41
N ALA A 219 1.76 22.16 13.95
CA ALA A 219 1.29 22.35 15.31
C ALA A 219 2.37 22.05 16.36
N GLU A 220 3.18 21.01 16.15
CA GLU A 220 4.33 20.70 16.99
C GLU A 220 5.36 21.84 16.99
N THR A 221 5.74 22.33 15.81
CA THR A 221 6.68 23.44 15.66
C THR A 221 6.16 24.70 16.36
N ARG A 222 4.86 24.98 16.24
CA ARG A 222 4.22 26.11 16.92
C ARG A 222 4.29 25.97 18.43
N LEU A 223 4.00 24.79 18.97
CA LEU A 223 4.12 24.54 20.42
C LEU A 223 5.57 24.75 20.90
N GLN A 224 6.55 24.24 20.16
CA GLN A 224 7.98 24.42 20.51
C GLN A 224 8.35 25.91 20.58
N ILE A 225 7.90 26.72 19.61
CA ILE A 225 8.12 28.17 19.61
C ILE A 225 7.41 28.85 20.78
N ASP A 226 6.16 28.49 21.05
CA ASP A 226 5.36 29.07 22.13
C ASP A 226 5.97 28.76 23.50
N LEU A 227 6.46 27.54 23.71
CA LEU A 227 7.19 27.14 24.92
C LEU A 227 8.49 27.92 25.07
N ALA A 228 9.31 27.96 24.01
CA ALA A 228 10.57 28.69 24.02
C ALA A 228 10.35 30.17 24.36
N ARG A 229 9.32 30.82 23.79
CA ARG A 229 8.97 32.22 24.07
C ARG A 229 8.48 32.44 25.49
N ARG A 230 7.62 31.54 26.00
CA ARG A 230 7.05 31.64 27.35
C ARG A 230 8.15 31.61 28.41
N ASP A 231 9.14 30.74 28.22
CA ASP A 231 10.18 30.47 29.21
C ASP A 231 11.47 31.30 28.94
N GLN A 232 11.55 32.05 27.82
CA GLN A 232 12.73 32.81 27.41
C GLN A 232 13.20 33.83 28.45
N SER A 233 12.29 34.66 28.97
CA SER A 233 12.63 35.73 29.92
C SER A 233 13.16 35.16 31.24
N GLN A 234 12.55 34.08 31.73
CA GLN A 234 12.97 33.40 32.95
C GLN A 234 14.30 32.68 32.75
N ARG A 235 14.53 32.02 31.60
CA ARG A 235 15.84 31.43 31.27
C ARG A 235 16.94 32.49 31.23
N LEU A 236 16.71 33.60 30.54
CA LEU A 236 17.69 34.70 30.47
C LEU A 236 17.99 35.26 31.86
N ASN A 237 16.96 35.49 32.68
CA ASN A 237 17.14 35.96 34.06
C ASN A 237 17.98 34.96 34.90
N LEU A 238 17.65 33.67 34.85
CA LEU A 238 18.41 32.63 35.57
C LEU A 238 19.85 32.53 35.06
N GLN A 239 20.08 32.65 33.75
CA GLN A 239 21.41 32.67 33.16
C GLN A 239 22.21 33.90 33.59
N THR A 240 21.61 35.10 33.59
CA THR A 240 22.25 36.32 34.09
C THR A 240 22.57 36.20 35.58
N LYS A 241 21.66 35.64 36.39
CA LYS A 241 21.94 35.36 37.80
C LYS A 241 23.15 34.44 37.94
N LEU A 242 23.20 33.34 37.19
CA LEU A 242 24.33 32.40 37.19
C LEU A 242 25.67 33.02 36.77
N GLN A 243 25.67 34.13 36.03
CA GLN A 243 26.89 34.87 35.69
C GLN A 243 27.45 35.71 36.85
N ASN A 244 26.70 35.89 37.94
CA ASN A 244 27.17 36.62 39.10
C ASN A 244 28.22 35.80 39.88
N LEU A 245 29.45 36.32 39.90
CA LEU A 245 30.60 35.71 40.57
C LEU A 245 30.44 35.62 42.10
N THR A 246 29.53 36.39 42.70
CA THR A 246 29.31 36.38 44.16
C THR A 246 28.36 35.27 44.62
N LEU A 247 27.86 34.42 43.73
CA LEU A 247 26.92 33.34 44.09
C LEU A 247 27.58 32.23 44.92
N SER A 248 26.91 31.85 46.01
CA SER A 248 27.24 30.63 46.74
C SER A 248 27.01 29.38 45.88
N ASP A 249 27.65 28.26 46.23
CA ASP A 249 27.48 26.99 45.52
C ASP A 249 26.04 26.49 45.59
N LYS A 250 25.36 26.73 46.73
CA LYS A 250 23.96 26.38 46.92
C LYS A 250 23.06 27.13 45.95
N GLU A 251 23.20 28.45 45.85
CA GLU A 251 22.36 29.25 44.93
C GLU A 251 22.61 28.89 43.47
N ARG A 252 23.87 28.59 43.10
CA ARG A 252 24.21 28.07 41.77
C ARG A 252 23.52 26.74 41.49
N ALA A 253 23.53 25.81 42.44
CA ALA A 253 22.83 24.54 42.30
C ALA A 253 21.32 24.75 42.14
N ASP A 254 20.73 25.66 42.92
CA ASP A 254 19.30 25.97 42.87
C ASP A 254 18.88 26.58 41.51
N TYR A 255 19.64 27.53 40.97
CA TYR A 255 19.33 28.11 39.65
C TYR A 255 19.55 27.12 38.49
N ASN A 256 20.59 26.28 38.57
CA ASN A 256 20.78 25.21 37.59
C ASN A 256 19.64 24.19 37.64
N ALA A 257 19.18 23.81 38.83
CA ALA A 257 18.03 22.93 39.00
C ALA A 257 16.76 23.56 38.40
N GLN A 258 16.55 24.88 38.57
CA GLN A 258 15.43 25.59 37.94
C GLN A 258 15.50 25.53 36.40
N LEU A 259 16.67 25.78 35.79
CA LEU A 259 16.84 25.68 34.33
C LEU A 259 16.62 24.25 33.81
N GLN A 260 17.08 23.24 34.54
CA GLN A 260 16.86 21.84 34.20
C GLN A 260 15.38 21.46 34.30
N ASN A 261 14.69 21.90 35.36
CA ASN A 261 13.25 21.67 35.53
C ASN A 261 12.42 22.32 34.42
N MET A 262 12.80 23.52 33.96
CA MET A 262 12.14 24.17 32.82
C MET A 262 12.30 23.35 31.53
N SER A 263 13.53 22.93 31.21
CA SER A 263 13.81 22.10 30.03
C SER A 263 13.07 20.75 30.10
N ALA A 264 13.11 20.07 31.24
CA ALA A 264 12.42 18.79 31.44
C ALA A 264 10.90 18.91 31.26
N ARG A 265 10.30 20.02 31.70
CA ARG A 265 8.87 20.30 31.53
C ARG A 265 8.51 20.55 30.07
N GLU A 266 9.33 21.29 29.32
CA GLU A 266 9.12 21.50 27.89
C GLU A 266 9.23 20.19 27.11
N ASP A 267 10.27 19.41 27.38
CA ASP A 267 10.47 18.09 26.78
C ASP A 267 9.29 17.17 27.05
N ALA A 268 8.79 17.14 28.30
CA ALA A 268 7.60 16.37 28.66
C ALA A 268 6.36 16.79 27.85
N GLN A 269 6.15 18.08 27.64
CA GLN A 269 5.03 18.59 26.85
C GLN A 269 5.16 18.27 25.36
N ILE A 270 6.36 18.42 24.79
CA ILE A 270 6.63 18.06 23.39
C ILE A 270 6.44 16.56 23.18
N ASN A 271 6.96 15.72 24.09
CA ASN A 271 6.81 14.27 24.01
C ASN A 271 5.35 13.83 24.16
N ALA A 272 4.59 14.45 25.07
CA ALA A 272 3.16 14.19 25.21
C ALA A 272 2.39 14.57 23.93
N LEU A 273 2.72 15.71 23.32
CA LEU A 273 2.13 16.12 22.04
C LEU A 273 2.46 15.10 20.93
N LYS A 274 3.74 14.74 20.77
CA LYS A 274 4.19 13.76 19.77
C LYS A 274 3.48 12.42 19.91
N ALA A 275 3.33 11.92 21.14
CA ALA A 275 2.62 10.67 21.40
C ALA A 275 1.14 10.75 20.97
N ARG A 276 0.46 11.85 21.32
CA ARG A 276 -0.93 12.11 20.91
C ARG A 276 -1.05 12.23 19.39
N ASP A 277 -0.16 12.97 18.75
CA ASP A 277 -0.19 13.22 17.31
C ASP A 277 0.13 11.95 16.52
N THR A 278 1.05 11.11 17.01
CA THR A 278 1.31 9.77 16.44
C THR A 278 0.06 8.89 16.50
N ALA A 279 -0.61 8.84 17.65
CA ALA A 279 -1.85 8.07 17.79
C ALA A 279 -2.96 8.61 16.87
N ALA A 280 -3.09 9.94 16.76
CA ALA A 280 -4.05 10.59 15.86
C ALA A 280 -3.75 10.31 14.38
N LEU A 281 -2.48 10.33 13.98
CA LEU A 281 -2.07 10.01 12.62
C LEU A 281 -2.36 8.54 12.30
N ASN A 282 -1.99 7.61 13.18
CA ASN A 282 -2.29 6.18 13.01
C ASN A 282 -3.79 5.90 12.89
N ALA A 283 -4.62 6.56 13.71
CA ALA A 283 -6.07 6.44 13.62
C ALA A 283 -6.61 7.01 12.30
N PHE A 284 -6.09 8.16 11.86
CA PHE A 284 -6.47 8.79 10.60
C PHE A 284 -6.07 7.94 9.38
N GLU A 285 -4.86 7.36 9.39
CA GLU A 285 -4.39 6.44 8.35
C GLU A 285 -5.32 5.22 8.22
N LYS A 286 -5.68 4.58 9.34
CA LYS A 286 -6.64 3.46 9.36
C LYS A 286 -7.99 3.88 8.79
N ALA A 287 -8.50 5.05 9.18
CA ALA A 287 -9.77 5.57 8.67
C ALA A 287 -9.73 5.83 7.16
N GLN A 288 -8.64 6.44 6.65
CA GLN A 288 -8.47 6.70 5.22
C GLN A 288 -8.30 5.42 4.40
N GLN A 289 -7.62 4.40 4.95
CA GLN A 289 -7.52 3.08 4.32
C GLN A 289 -8.88 2.37 4.25
N ALA A 290 -9.67 2.43 5.32
CA ALA A 290 -11.02 1.87 5.34
C ALA A 290 -11.96 2.59 4.34
N GLU A 291 -11.90 3.93 4.29
CA GLU A 291 -12.66 4.74 3.32
C GLU A 291 -12.27 4.39 1.87
N ALA A 292 -10.98 4.25 1.60
CA ALA A 292 -10.46 3.85 0.31
C ALA A 292 -10.96 2.46 -0.12
N ALA A 293 -10.90 1.47 0.79
CA ALA A 293 -11.40 0.13 0.54
C ALA A 293 -12.91 0.13 0.25
N ALA A 294 -13.69 0.85 1.05
CA ALA A 294 -15.14 0.95 0.86
C ALA A 294 -15.51 1.59 -0.50
N LYS A 295 -14.81 2.65 -0.91
CA LYS A 295 -15.01 3.30 -2.22
C LYS A 295 -14.67 2.36 -3.38
N PHE A 296 -13.53 1.68 -3.31
CA PHE A 296 -13.15 0.72 -4.33
C PHE A 296 -14.13 -0.46 -4.42
N ASP A 297 -14.60 -0.98 -3.29
CA ASP A 297 -15.61 -2.05 -3.26
C ASP A 297 -16.96 -1.62 -3.83
N ALA A 298 -17.38 -0.38 -3.58
CA ALA A 298 -18.59 0.19 -4.16
C ALA A 298 -18.48 0.28 -5.69
N GLU A 299 -17.37 0.82 -6.21
CA GLU A 299 -17.12 0.91 -7.65
C GLU A 299 -17.05 -0.48 -8.29
N ARG A 300 -16.34 -1.43 -7.66
CA ARG A 300 -16.28 -2.83 -8.12
C ARG A 300 -17.66 -3.45 -8.27
N LYS A 301 -18.56 -3.26 -7.29
CA LYS A 301 -19.94 -3.76 -7.36
C LYS A 301 -20.75 -3.07 -8.47
N ALA A 302 -20.58 -1.76 -8.63
CA ALA A 302 -21.23 -0.98 -9.68
C ALA A 302 -20.79 -1.45 -11.07
N THR A 303 -19.47 -1.60 -11.30
CA THR A 303 -18.90 -2.14 -12.53
C THR A 303 -19.46 -3.53 -12.80
N GLN A 304 -19.39 -4.46 -11.84
CA GLN A 304 -19.92 -5.83 -12.02
C GLN A 304 -21.40 -5.87 -12.43
N THR A 305 -22.23 -5.02 -11.83
CA THR A 305 -23.65 -4.92 -12.15
C THR A 305 -23.84 -4.39 -13.58
N ALA A 306 -23.09 -3.35 -13.95
CA ALA A 306 -23.12 -2.78 -15.30
C ALA A 306 -22.62 -3.79 -16.36
N THR A 307 -21.58 -4.56 -16.07
CA THR A 307 -21.04 -5.62 -16.93
C THR A 307 -22.11 -6.68 -17.19
N GLN A 308 -22.79 -7.16 -16.14
CA GLN A 308 -23.85 -8.17 -16.28
C GLN A 308 -25.02 -7.65 -17.12
N ALA A 309 -25.43 -6.41 -16.90
CA ALA A 309 -26.48 -5.77 -17.69
C ALA A 309 -26.10 -5.67 -19.17
N ARG A 310 -24.85 -5.26 -19.47
CA ARG A 310 -24.32 -5.17 -20.84
C ARG A 310 -24.23 -6.54 -21.52
N LEU A 311 -23.76 -7.57 -20.81
CA LEU A 311 -23.73 -8.95 -21.34
C LEU A 311 -25.13 -9.48 -21.64
N ALA A 312 -26.09 -9.26 -20.73
CA ALA A 312 -27.48 -9.67 -20.94
C ALA A 312 -28.11 -8.95 -22.13
N ALA A 313 -27.88 -7.63 -22.26
CA ALA A 313 -28.34 -6.85 -23.41
C ALA A 313 -27.74 -7.39 -24.72
N ARG A 314 -26.42 -7.63 -24.75
CA ARG A 314 -25.74 -8.14 -25.94
C ARG A 314 -26.20 -9.55 -26.32
N GLN A 315 -26.46 -10.41 -25.34
CA GLN A 315 -27.01 -11.74 -25.58
C GLN A 315 -28.39 -11.68 -26.24
N ARG A 316 -29.26 -10.77 -25.78
CA ARG A 316 -30.58 -10.55 -26.41
C ARG A 316 -30.45 -10.01 -27.83
N GLU A 317 -29.52 -9.07 -28.07
CA GLU A 317 -29.24 -8.55 -29.42
C GLU A 317 -28.79 -9.65 -30.38
N VAL A 318 -27.87 -10.51 -29.95
CA VAL A 318 -27.37 -11.63 -30.76
C VAL A 318 -28.50 -12.63 -31.03
N GLN A 319 -29.31 -12.98 -30.03
CA GLN A 319 -30.48 -13.85 -30.21
C GLN A 319 -31.51 -13.26 -31.17
N ALA A 320 -31.81 -11.96 -31.04
CA ALA A 320 -32.73 -11.26 -31.93
C ALA A 320 -32.21 -11.18 -33.37
N ALA A 321 -30.90 -11.01 -33.57
CA ALA A 321 -30.28 -11.00 -34.90
C ALA A 321 -30.26 -12.39 -35.56
N MET A 322 -30.08 -13.45 -34.76
CA MET A 322 -30.05 -14.83 -35.26
C MET A 322 -31.42 -15.33 -35.72
N GLY A 323 -32.52 -14.88 -35.09
CA GLY A 323 -33.88 -15.35 -35.40
C GLY A 323 -34.24 -15.24 -36.88
N PRO A 324 -34.16 -14.03 -37.50
CA PRO A 324 -34.43 -13.84 -38.93
C PRO A 324 -33.48 -14.62 -39.84
N GLN A 325 -32.21 -14.77 -39.47
CA GLN A 325 -31.22 -15.50 -40.25
C GLN A 325 -31.50 -17.02 -40.25
N MET A 326 -31.85 -17.57 -39.08
CA MET A 326 -32.31 -18.94 -38.92
C MET A 326 -33.62 -19.19 -39.67
N GLN A 327 -34.59 -18.27 -39.60
CA GLN A 327 -35.83 -18.37 -40.38
C GLN A 327 -35.58 -18.32 -41.89
N ALA A 328 -34.70 -17.45 -42.36
CA ALA A 328 -34.34 -17.36 -43.78
C ALA A 328 -33.63 -18.62 -44.28
N LEU A 329 -32.74 -19.20 -43.46
CA LEU A 329 -32.12 -20.51 -43.74
C LEU A 329 -33.18 -21.61 -43.79
N GLY A 330 -34.10 -21.64 -42.81
CA GLY A 330 -35.19 -22.60 -42.75
C GLY A 330 -36.14 -22.50 -43.94
N GLY A 331 -36.49 -21.29 -44.39
CA GLY A 331 -37.35 -21.06 -45.56
C GLY A 331 -36.72 -21.53 -46.87
N LYS A 332 -35.41 -21.34 -47.06
CA LYS A 332 -34.67 -21.86 -48.23
C LYS A 332 -34.59 -23.39 -48.22
N PHE A 333 -34.32 -23.97 -47.05
CA PHE A 333 -34.35 -25.43 -46.87
C PHE A 333 -35.75 -25.99 -47.13
N GLN A 334 -36.80 -25.30 -46.67
CA GLN A 334 -38.20 -25.70 -46.86
C GLN A 334 -38.63 -25.59 -48.33
N GLN A 335 -38.15 -24.58 -49.07
CA GLN A 335 -38.34 -24.50 -50.54
C GLN A 335 -37.61 -25.63 -51.28
N GLN A 336 -36.36 -25.93 -50.93
CA GLN A 336 -35.63 -27.04 -51.55
C GLN A 336 -36.18 -28.43 -51.17
N LEU A 337 -36.75 -28.56 -49.96
CA LEU A 337 -37.50 -29.76 -49.55
C LEU A 337 -38.84 -29.91 -50.27
N GLN A 338 -39.51 -28.81 -50.61
CA GLN A 338 -40.74 -28.85 -51.44
C GLN A 338 -40.46 -29.44 -52.82
N ASP A 339 -39.27 -29.23 -53.37
CA ASP A 339 -38.84 -29.81 -54.64
C ASP A 339 -38.43 -31.29 -54.53
N VAL A 340 -37.83 -31.71 -53.41
CA VAL A 340 -37.40 -33.12 -53.19
C VAL A 340 -38.53 -34.01 -52.63
N ASN A 341 -39.54 -33.44 -51.97
CA ASN A 341 -40.43 -34.22 -51.10
C ASN A 341 -41.91 -33.81 -51.13
N LYS A 342 -42.51 -33.78 -52.33
CA LYS A 342 -43.97 -33.62 -52.52
C LYS A 342 -44.85 -34.63 -51.73
N LYS A 343 -44.28 -35.68 -51.10
CA LYS A 343 -44.99 -36.67 -50.26
C LYS A 343 -44.78 -36.53 -48.74
N LEU A 344 -43.61 -36.15 -48.20
CA LEU A 344 -43.47 -35.89 -46.74
C LEU A 344 -43.74 -34.45 -46.36
N ALA A 345 -43.49 -33.48 -47.26
CA ALA A 345 -43.66 -32.07 -46.94
C ALA A 345 -45.14 -31.68 -46.71
N THR A 346 -46.07 -32.51 -47.19
CA THR A 346 -47.53 -32.35 -47.06
C THR A 346 -48.15 -33.11 -45.89
N ASP A 347 -47.38 -33.87 -45.10
CA ASP A 347 -47.89 -34.52 -43.89
C ASP A 347 -47.75 -33.58 -42.66
N PRO A 348 -48.83 -32.91 -42.21
CA PRO A 348 -48.78 -32.03 -41.04
C PRO A 348 -48.36 -32.76 -39.76
N LYS A 349 -48.53 -34.08 -39.67
CA LYS A 349 -48.10 -34.85 -38.50
C LYS A 349 -46.57 -34.97 -38.41
N PHE A 350 -45.88 -35.08 -39.56
CA PHE A 350 -44.42 -35.08 -39.61
C PHE A 350 -43.85 -33.73 -39.19
N GLN A 351 -44.36 -32.63 -39.75
CA GLN A 351 -43.89 -31.27 -39.44
C GLN A 351 -44.09 -30.94 -37.95
N ALA A 352 -45.27 -31.26 -37.40
CA ALA A 352 -45.56 -31.02 -35.98
C ALA A 352 -44.63 -31.83 -35.06
N ARG A 353 -44.33 -33.10 -35.40
CA ARG A 353 -43.40 -33.95 -34.63
C ARG A 353 -41.96 -33.45 -34.72
N ALA A 354 -41.50 -33.08 -35.91
CA ALA A 354 -40.16 -32.53 -36.11
C ALA A 354 -39.96 -31.21 -35.33
N GLN A 355 -40.93 -30.31 -35.41
CA GLN A 355 -40.91 -29.05 -34.66
C GLN A 355 -40.97 -29.29 -33.15
N ASN A 356 -41.74 -30.27 -32.68
CA ASN A 356 -41.80 -30.64 -31.27
C ASN A 356 -40.44 -31.16 -30.78
N ILE A 357 -39.81 -32.11 -31.50
CA ILE A 357 -38.48 -32.64 -31.18
C ILE A 357 -37.45 -31.51 -31.11
N HIS A 358 -37.42 -30.63 -32.12
CA HIS A 358 -36.51 -29.49 -32.13
C HIS A 358 -36.72 -28.59 -30.91
N SER A 359 -37.97 -28.19 -30.64
CA SER A 359 -38.30 -27.33 -29.50
C SER A 359 -37.95 -27.97 -28.15
N GLN A 360 -38.15 -29.27 -28.00
CA GLN A 360 -37.83 -30.00 -26.78
C GLN A 360 -36.31 -30.08 -26.56
N MET A 361 -35.54 -30.43 -27.60
CA MET A 361 -34.08 -30.51 -27.51
C MET A 361 -33.47 -29.13 -27.29
N GLN A 362 -33.97 -28.10 -27.98
CA GLN A 362 -33.56 -26.72 -27.76
C GLN A 362 -33.85 -26.27 -26.32
N SER A 363 -35.04 -26.56 -25.79
CA SER A 363 -35.40 -26.22 -24.41
C SER A 363 -34.50 -26.90 -23.39
N LYS A 364 -34.17 -28.18 -23.57
CA LYS A 364 -33.26 -28.92 -22.68
C LYS A 364 -31.84 -28.38 -22.75
N PHE A 365 -31.33 -28.12 -23.95
CA PHE A 365 -30.03 -27.48 -24.14
C PHE A 365 -29.96 -26.12 -23.43
N LEU A 366 -30.98 -25.27 -23.58
CA LEU A 366 -31.02 -23.96 -22.93
C LEU A 366 -31.06 -24.06 -21.40
N ALA A 367 -31.76 -25.06 -20.85
CA ALA A 367 -31.80 -25.32 -19.41
C ALA A 367 -30.41 -25.76 -18.88
N ASP A 368 -29.77 -26.70 -19.56
CA ASP A 368 -28.42 -27.18 -19.22
C ASP A 368 -27.36 -26.09 -19.38
N ALA A 369 -27.45 -25.29 -20.45
CA ALA A 369 -26.56 -24.16 -20.68
C ALA A 369 -26.68 -23.10 -19.56
N LYS A 370 -27.91 -22.90 -19.03
CA LYS A 370 -28.15 -22.02 -17.88
C LYS A 370 -27.53 -22.58 -16.59
N ALA A 371 -27.60 -23.89 -16.38
CA ALA A 371 -26.95 -24.53 -15.24
C ALA A 371 -25.41 -24.42 -15.33
N ALA A 372 -24.84 -24.69 -16.51
CA ALA A 372 -23.41 -24.53 -16.75
C ALA A 372 -22.94 -23.07 -16.54
N ASP A 373 -23.74 -22.08 -16.95
CA ASP A 373 -23.44 -20.66 -16.70
C ASP A 373 -23.47 -20.34 -15.20
N ALA A 374 -24.41 -20.90 -14.44
CA ALA A 374 -24.46 -20.75 -12.98
C ALA A 374 -23.22 -21.33 -12.29
N ASP A 375 -22.80 -22.54 -12.67
CA ASP A 375 -21.59 -23.20 -12.14
C ASP A 375 -20.32 -22.41 -12.46
N TYR A 376 -20.21 -21.86 -13.67
CA TYR A 376 -19.12 -20.98 -14.06
C TYR A 376 -19.09 -19.70 -13.21
N ARG A 377 -20.25 -19.07 -12.95
CA ARG A 377 -20.34 -17.88 -12.10
C ARG A 377 -19.92 -18.17 -10.65
N GLU A 378 -20.35 -19.29 -10.07
CA GLU A 378 -19.94 -19.68 -8.72
C GLU A 378 -18.43 -20.00 -8.66
N THR A 379 -17.89 -20.69 -9.66
CA THR A 379 -16.43 -20.94 -9.76
C THR A 379 -15.64 -19.63 -9.83
N ARG A 380 -16.09 -18.68 -10.66
CA ARG A 380 -15.49 -17.34 -10.78
C ARG A 380 -15.55 -16.58 -9.46
N LYS A 381 -16.68 -16.62 -8.76
CA LYS A 381 -16.86 -16.00 -7.44
C LYS A 381 -15.94 -16.62 -6.39
N ALA A 382 -15.80 -17.94 -6.36
CA ALA A 382 -14.90 -18.66 -5.45
C ALA A 382 -13.42 -18.31 -5.70
N LEU A 383 -13.00 -18.23 -6.97
CA LEU A 383 -11.66 -17.78 -7.34
C LEU A 383 -11.40 -16.35 -6.85
N ILE A 384 -12.31 -15.41 -7.16
CA ILE A 384 -12.19 -14.01 -6.70
C ILE A 384 -12.11 -13.94 -5.16
N ALA A 385 -12.94 -14.71 -4.46
CA ALA A 385 -12.94 -14.74 -3.00
C ALA A 385 -11.59 -15.24 -2.45
N ARG A 386 -11.07 -16.36 -2.97
CA ARG A 386 -9.77 -16.93 -2.57
C ARG A 386 -8.62 -15.93 -2.74
N TYR A 387 -8.54 -15.26 -3.89
CA TYR A 387 -7.46 -14.31 -4.16
C TYR A 387 -7.63 -12.99 -3.38
N SER A 388 -8.86 -12.57 -3.08
CA SER A 388 -9.10 -11.44 -2.17
C SER A 388 -8.66 -11.72 -0.72
N ALA A 389 -8.71 -12.99 -0.29
CA ALA A 389 -8.21 -13.39 1.03
C ALA A 389 -6.67 -13.29 1.11
N ILE A 390 -5.95 -13.65 0.04
CA ILE A 390 -4.49 -13.50 -0.05
C ILE A 390 -4.10 -12.01 0.06
N ALA A 391 -4.87 -11.12 -0.58
CA ALA A 391 -4.65 -9.68 -0.46
C ALA A 391 -4.86 -9.14 0.98
N ARG A 392 -5.76 -9.76 1.76
CA ARG A 392 -6.00 -9.40 3.17
C ARG A 392 -4.91 -9.89 4.12
N MET A 393 -4.32 -11.07 3.89
CA MET A 393 -3.23 -11.60 4.73
C MET A 393 -2.02 -10.65 4.75
N GLN A 394 -1.64 -10.08 3.61
CA GLN A 394 -0.52 -9.12 3.57
C GLN A 394 -0.79 -7.81 4.30
N PHE A 395 -2.05 -7.38 4.42
CA PHE A 395 -2.38 -6.22 5.25
C PHE A 395 -2.15 -6.51 6.74
N GLN A 396 -2.40 -7.75 7.17
CA GLN A 396 -2.08 -8.21 8.52
C GLN A 396 -0.56 -8.30 8.73
N ASP A 397 0.19 -8.78 7.74
CA ASP A 397 1.66 -8.83 7.78
C ASP A 397 2.25 -7.42 7.87
N ASN A 398 1.74 -6.45 7.10
CA ASN A 398 2.15 -5.05 7.19
C ASN A 398 1.83 -4.42 8.55
N GLN A 399 0.69 -4.76 9.16
CA GLN A 399 0.39 -4.36 10.53
C GLN A 399 1.37 -4.99 11.55
N ALA A 400 1.75 -6.25 11.36
CA ALA A 400 2.72 -6.92 12.21
C ALA A 400 4.12 -6.29 12.09
N ILE A 401 4.55 -5.95 10.87
CA ILE A 401 5.80 -5.21 10.62
C ILE A 401 5.75 -3.82 11.26
N ALA A 402 4.64 -3.09 11.11
CA ALA A 402 4.47 -1.78 11.73
C ALA A 402 4.54 -1.85 13.28
N ALA A 403 3.91 -2.86 13.88
CA ALA A 403 3.99 -3.11 15.32
C ALA A 403 5.42 -3.46 15.76
N GLN A 404 6.17 -4.23 14.97
CA GLN A 404 7.59 -4.50 15.23
C GLN A 404 8.46 -3.24 15.13
N ILE A 405 8.23 -2.39 14.13
CA ILE A 405 8.93 -1.10 14.00
C ILE A 405 8.66 -0.22 15.23
N GLU A 406 7.40 -0.15 15.68
CA GLU A 406 7.04 0.61 16.87
C GLU A 406 7.73 0.08 18.12
N LYS A 407 7.77 -1.24 18.29
CA LYS A 407 8.50 -1.90 19.39
C LYS A 407 10.00 -1.58 19.35
N LEU A 408 10.66 -1.76 18.20
CA LEU A 408 12.08 -1.45 18.05
C LEU A 408 12.38 0.04 18.26
N ALA A 409 11.48 0.93 17.84
CA ALA A 409 11.61 2.37 18.08
C ALA A 409 11.44 2.74 19.57
N ALA A 410 10.62 1.99 20.31
CA ALA A 410 10.56 2.10 21.77
C ALA A 410 11.85 1.59 22.41
N ASP A 411 12.32 0.40 22.04
CA ASP A 411 13.56 -0.20 22.56
C ASP A 411 14.79 0.71 22.30
N ARG A 412 14.87 1.33 21.11
CA ARG A 412 15.93 2.30 20.78
C ARG A 412 15.87 3.55 21.65
N ARG A 413 14.68 4.09 21.91
CA ARG A 413 14.50 5.26 22.80
C ARG A 413 14.93 4.94 24.23
N ASP A 414 14.50 3.79 24.75
CA ASP A 414 14.87 3.32 26.08
C ASP A 414 16.39 3.11 26.22
N LEU A 415 17.02 2.49 25.20
CA LEU A 415 18.46 2.31 25.18
C LEU A 415 19.20 3.65 25.13
N TYR A 416 18.75 4.59 24.30
CA TYR A 416 19.33 5.93 24.24
C TYR A 416 19.26 6.65 25.59
N THR A 417 18.11 6.62 26.26
CA THR A 417 17.93 7.20 27.60
C THR A 417 18.91 6.58 28.60
N LYS A 418 19.05 5.24 28.62
CA LYS A 418 20.03 4.54 29.48
C LYS A 418 21.47 4.97 29.20
N ILE A 419 21.85 5.13 27.93
CA ILE A 419 23.18 5.62 27.53
C ILE A 419 23.41 7.04 28.06
N VAL A 420 22.45 7.94 27.85
CA VAL A 420 22.55 9.33 28.31
C VAL A 420 22.64 9.42 29.83
N ASP A 421 21.87 8.62 30.57
CA ASP A 421 21.92 8.60 32.04
C ASP A 421 23.27 8.07 32.56
N GLN A 422 23.82 7.02 31.93
CA GLN A 422 25.18 6.53 32.25
C GLN A 422 26.24 7.59 31.97
N ILE A 423 26.14 8.29 30.83
CA ILE A 423 27.04 9.39 30.50
C ILE A 423 26.95 10.50 31.54
N ARG A 424 25.74 10.92 31.95
CA ARG A 424 25.54 11.94 32.98
C ARG A 424 26.16 11.56 34.32
N LEU A 425 26.02 10.30 34.73
CA LEU A 425 26.67 9.78 35.94
C LEU A 425 28.20 9.88 35.84
N GLN A 426 28.79 9.52 34.69
CA GLN A 426 30.24 9.61 34.48
C GLN A 426 30.75 11.05 34.37
N ILE A 427 30.00 11.94 33.72
CA ILE A 427 30.30 13.38 33.70
C ILE A 427 30.36 13.92 35.13
N SER A 428 29.38 13.56 35.97
CA SER A 428 29.37 13.98 37.38
C SER A 428 30.57 13.43 38.15
N ALA A 429 30.94 12.17 37.94
CA ALA A 429 32.09 11.55 38.60
C ALA A 429 33.43 12.21 38.19
N VAL A 430 33.63 12.44 36.89
CA VAL A 430 34.84 13.11 36.35
C VAL A 430 34.90 14.56 36.83
N ALA A 431 33.80 15.29 36.78
CA ALA A 431 33.74 16.68 37.25
C ALA A 431 34.07 16.80 38.74
N LYS A 432 33.53 15.89 39.58
CA LYS A 432 33.86 15.84 41.01
C LYS A 432 35.33 15.52 41.26
N ARG A 433 35.90 14.58 40.52
CA ARG A 433 37.33 14.21 40.62
C ARG A 433 38.23 15.39 40.27
N ASP A 434 37.85 16.17 39.26
CA ASP A 434 38.68 17.23 38.69
C ASP A 434 38.33 18.62 39.26
N GLY A 435 37.48 18.70 40.29
CA GLY A 435 37.14 19.96 40.98
C GLY A 435 36.30 20.94 40.15
N ILE A 436 35.54 20.44 39.18
CA ILE A 436 34.77 21.23 38.21
C ILE A 436 33.34 21.41 38.73
N ALA A 437 32.93 22.67 38.93
CA ALA A 437 31.65 23.01 39.53
C ALA A 437 30.47 22.94 38.54
N THR A 438 30.71 23.15 37.25
CA THR A 438 29.64 23.17 36.24
C THR A 438 30.13 22.60 34.91
N VAL A 439 29.35 21.68 34.35
CA VAL A 439 29.60 21.08 33.04
C VAL A 439 28.41 21.36 32.12
N PHE A 440 28.66 21.96 30.97
CA PHE A 440 27.65 22.23 29.95
C PHE A 440 27.64 21.12 28.89
N ALA A 441 26.44 20.65 28.54
CA ALA A 441 26.25 19.73 27.43
C ALA A 441 26.22 20.52 26.09
N SER A 442 27.11 20.18 25.18
CA SER A 442 27.15 20.62 23.77
C SER A 442 27.36 22.11 23.46
N ILE A 443 27.61 22.98 24.44
CA ILE A 443 27.98 24.37 24.16
C ILE A 443 29.52 24.47 24.18
N ARG A 444 30.15 24.61 23.00
CA ARG A 444 31.52 25.13 22.91
C ARG A 444 31.49 26.57 23.39
N GLY A 445 31.67 26.78 24.69
CA GLY A 445 31.77 28.11 25.25
C GLY A 445 32.93 28.86 24.60
N GLY A 446 32.68 30.03 24.04
CA GLY A 446 33.74 30.96 23.63
C GLY A 446 34.44 31.48 24.89
N GLY A 447 35.44 30.75 25.39
CA GLY A 447 36.16 31.04 26.62
C GLY A 447 37.03 29.86 27.08
N VAL A 448 37.71 30.00 28.23
CA VAL A 448 38.67 29.04 28.84
C VAL A 448 37.99 27.76 29.40
N ALA A 449 36.88 27.32 28.79
CA ALA A 449 36.14 26.16 29.26
C ALA A 449 36.91 24.86 28.96
N ILE A 450 37.08 24.01 29.99
CA ILE A 450 37.80 22.75 29.85
C ILE A 450 36.94 21.73 29.09
N ASN A 451 37.50 21.11 28.06
CA ASN A 451 36.85 20.02 27.36
C ASN A 451 37.02 18.71 28.13
N LEU A 452 35.93 18.14 28.66
CA LEU A 452 35.96 16.85 29.37
C LEU A 452 35.60 15.65 28.48
N THR A 453 35.33 15.88 27.20
CA THR A 453 34.82 14.84 26.27
C THR A 453 35.70 13.58 26.29
N ASP A 454 37.02 13.73 26.18
CA ASP A 454 37.95 12.59 26.15
C ASP A 454 38.05 11.87 27.50
N GLN A 455 38.03 12.63 28.61
CA GLN A 455 38.15 12.09 29.96
C GLN A 455 36.91 11.28 30.34
N VAL A 456 35.72 11.79 30.00
CA VAL A 456 34.46 11.09 30.21
C VAL A 456 34.36 9.88 29.28
N THR A 457 34.80 10.00 28.03
CA THR A 457 34.87 8.86 27.09
C THR A 457 35.77 7.75 27.62
N LYS A 458 36.92 8.09 28.19
CA LYS A 458 37.83 7.13 28.84
C LYS A 458 37.21 6.51 30.10
N ALA A 459 36.48 7.28 30.89
CA ALA A 459 35.78 6.78 32.09
C ALA A 459 34.64 5.81 31.75
N LEU A 460 33.98 5.99 30.60
CA LEU A 460 32.93 5.09 30.11
C LEU A 460 33.46 3.76 29.57
N ASN A 461 34.75 3.70 29.20
CA ASN A 461 35.42 2.51 28.69
C ASN A 461 36.66 2.16 29.56
N PRO A 462 36.48 1.66 30.80
CA PRO A 462 37.59 1.34 31.69
C PRO A 462 38.49 0.20 31.18
N ALA A 463 38.06 -0.55 30.15
CA ALA A 463 38.83 -1.61 29.51
C ALA A 463 39.98 -1.11 28.61
N SER A 464 40.22 0.20 28.51
CA SER A 464 41.39 0.71 27.81
C SER A 464 42.67 0.33 28.60
N PRO A 465 43.63 -0.40 28.00
CA PRO A 465 44.70 -1.14 28.70
C PRO A 465 45.77 -0.30 29.43
N ASN A 466 45.55 1.00 29.66
CA ASN A 466 46.49 1.94 30.29
C ASN A 466 45.90 2.61 31.56
N GLY A 467 45.01 1.93 32.28
CA GLY A 467 44.58 2.35 33.62
C GLY A 467 45.58 1.87 34.68
N PRO A 468 45.94 2.70 35.69
CA PRO A 468 46.83 2.29 36.76
C PRO A 468 46.24 1.07 37.48
N GLN A 469 47.02 0.00 37.59
CA GLN A 469 46.65 -1.20 38.31
C GLN A 469 46.15 -0.82 39.71
N PRO A 470 45.01 -1.36 40.17
CA PRO A 470 44.61 -1.20 41.56
C PRO A 470 45.75 -1.73 42.43
N GLN A 471 46.31 -0.86 43.28
CA GLN A 471 47.33 -1.26 44.23
C GLN A 471 46.74 -2.37 45.10
N ALA A 472 47.30 -3.57 44.96
CA ALA A 472 46.98 -4.71 45.79
C ALA A 472 47.26 -4.30 47.24
N THR A 473 46.21 -4.14 48.02
CA THR A 473 46.31 -4.03 49.47
C THR A 473 46.78 -5.39 49.97
N THR A 474 48.05 -5.45 50.35
CA THR A 474 48.66 -6.60 50.99
C THR A 474 47.92 -6.85 52.31
N SER A 475 47.00 -7.80 52.28
CA SER A 475 46.36 -8.33 53.48
C SER A 475 47.42 -9.09 54.27
N ARG A 476 47.96 -8.43 55.30
CA ARG A 476 48.87 -9.01 56.28
C ARG A 476 48.04 -9.93 57.18
N ALA A 477 48.06 -11.23 56.88
CA ALA A 477 47.67 -12.26 57.84
C ALA A 477 48.84 -12.49 58.81
N LEU A 478 48.47 -12.53 60.10
CA LEU A 478 49.21 -12.90 61.32
C LEU A 478 50.70 -13.21 61.21
#